data_AF-A0AA88YQL1-F1
#
_entry.id   AF-A0AA88YQL1-F1
#
_cell.length_a   1.000
_cell.length_b   1.000
_cell.length_c   1.000
_cell.angle_alpha   90.00
_cell.angle_beta   90.00
_cell.angle_gamma   90.00
#
_symmetry.space_group_name_H-M   'P 1'
#
loop_
_entity.id
_entity.type
_entity.pdbx_description
1 polymer ?
#
loop_
_entity_poly.entity_id
_entity_poly.type
_entity_poly.pdbx_seq_one_letter_code
_entity_poly.pdbx_strand_id
1 'polypeptide(L)'
;MLTSDPKAVDIYLRVLLAIDSDVVDREIVHTNQEIERNGLIKDSMREQSVTQLTHTWYHILTQYQTTNPEVVCTCLDVIGKYITWIDISLIANDKFVPILLKFMTMTLLRESASDCIHDIINKGMEPVAKTKLVESFTNVLETTGVFSLTEDEEGDFLAKLSKLVNGIGVNLMISWQKLQKAEDLENARITMEALEGKIPLMFRFLGDEDDDVSGAVTPFAQEYISILKQIKTLSPKQRESIEAIIASRLPKQEPQGGTTLT
;
A
#
# COMPACT_ATOMS: atom_id res chain seq x y z
N MET A 1 14.00 18.90 -22.44
CA MET A 1 14.43 18.82 -21.02
C MET A 1 13.58 19.82 -20.26
N LEU A 2 12.87 19.38 -19.22
CA LEU A 2 12.17 20.31 -18.32
C LEU A 2 13.21 21.24 -17.69
N THR A 3 12.93 22.53 -17.67
CA THR A 3 13.73 23.55 -16.98
C THR A 3 13.82 23.18 -15.50
N SER A 4 14.99 23.36 -14.87
CA SER A 4 15.24 23.05 -13.45
C SER A 4 14.43 23.90 -12.45
N ASP A 5 13.48 24.72 -12.92
CA ASP A 5 12.62 25.55 -12.07
C ASP A 5 11.54 24.68 -11.39
N PRO A 6 11.54 24.56 -10.05
CA PRO A 6 10.53 23.80 -9.32
C PRO A 6 9.09 24.19 -9.67
N LYS A 7 8.82 25.45 -10.01
CA LYS A 7 7.48 25.91 -10.39
C LYS A 7 7.02 25.33 -11.73
N ALA A 8 7.92 25.23 -12.69
CA ALA A 8 7.61 24.61 -13.98
C ALA A 8 7.35 23.11 -13.80
N VAL A 9 8.09 22.45 -12.90
CA VAL A 9 7.89 21.05 -12.54
C VAL A 9 6.54 20.84 -11.84
N ASP A 10 6.17 21.70 -10.89
CA ASP A 10 4.85 21.65 -10.22
C ASP A 10 3.71 21.78 -11.24
N ILE A 11 3.78 22.76 -12.15
CA ILE A 11 2.77 22.91 -13.23
C ILE A 11 2.70 21.64 -14.09
N TYR A 12 3.85 21.08 -14.47
CA TYR A 12 3.91 19.84 -15.24
C TYR A 12 3.21 18.68 -14.51
N LEU A 13 3.48 18.49 -13.21
CA LEU A 13 2.85 17.43 -12.41
C LEU A 13 1.33 17.65 -12.26
N ARG A 14 0.88 18.89 -12.03
CA ARG A 14 -0.55 19.22 -11.97
C ARG A 14 -1.28 18.93 -13.27
N VAL A 15 -0.64 19.15 -14.42
CA VAL A 15 -1.20 18.77 -15.73
C VAL A 15 -1.36 17.25 -15.81
N LEU A 16 -0.39 16.47 -15.32
CA LEU A 16 -0.51 15.00 -15.31
C LEU A 16 -1.64 14.51 -14.40
N LEU A 17 -1.86 15.15 -13.24
CA LEU A 17 -2.99 14.87 -12.35
C LEU A 17 -4.33 15.23 -13.00
N ALA A 18 -4.40 16.36 -13.72
CA ALA A 18 -5.60 16.75 -14.46
C ALA A 18 -5.94 15.73 -15.57
N ILE A 19 -4.93 15.23 -16.28
CA ILE A 19 -5.12 14.16 -17.28
C ILE A 19 -5.69 12.89 -16.61
N ASP A 20 -5.18 12.50 -15.45
CA ASP A 20 -5.72 11.35 -14.72
C ASP A 20 -7.19 11.55 -14.33
N SER A 21 -7.51 12.71 -13.76
CA SER A 21 -8.88 13.09 -13.39
C SER A 21 -9.86 13.02 -14.57
N ASP A 22 -9.46 13.48 -15.76
CA ASP A 22 -10.37 13.58 -16.92
C ASP A 22 -10.44 12.30 -17.76
N VAL A 23 -9.43 11.44 -17.69
CA VAL A 23 -9.25 10.30 -18.62
C VAL A 23 -9.27 8.94 -17.91
N VAL A 24 -8.82 8.87 -16.67
CA VAL A 24 -8.53 7.62 -15.97
C VAL A 24 -9.50 7.40 -14.82
N ASP A 25 -9.87 8.47 -14.10
CA ASP A 25 -10.66 8.38 -12.88
C ASP A 25 -11.95 7.59 -13.10
N ARG A 26 -12.10 6.51 -12.34
CA ARG A 26 -13.21 5.56 -12.47
C ARG A 26 -14.39 5.95 -11.60
N GLU A 27 -14.22 6.90 -10.68
CA GLU A 27 -15.30 7.41 -9.84
C GLU A 27 -16.21 8.36 -10.62
N ILE A 28 -15.69 8.94 -11.70
CA ILE A 28 -16.48 9.76 -12.63
C ILE A 28 -17.26 8.84 -13.57
N VAL A 29 -18.58 9.02 -13.58
CA VAL A 29 -19.47 8.31 -14.50
C VAL A 29 -19.26 8.89 -15.91
N HIS A 30 -18.63 8.10 -16.76
CA HIS A 30 -18.38 8.44 -18.15
C HIS A 30 -19.45 7.86 -19.07
N THR A 31 -19.78 8.59 -20.13
CA THR A 31 -20.57 8.06 -21.24
C THR A 31 -19.77 6.99 -22.01
N ASN A 32 -20.46 6.11 -22.76
CA ASN A 32 -19.78 5.09 -23.56
C ASN A 32 -18.78 5.68 -24.57
N GLN A 33 -19.10 6.84 -25.15
CA GLN A 33 -18.20 7.55 -26.07
C GLN A 33 -16.94 8.06 -25.36
N GLU A 34 -17.07 8.57 -24.14
CA GLU A 34 -15.93 9.02 -23.34
C GLU A 34 -15.06 7.85 -22.91
N ILE A 35 -15.65 6.71 -22.54
CA ILE A 35 -14.89 5.50 -22.20
C ILE A 35 -14.03 5.06 -23.39
N GLU A 36 -14.60 5.02 -24.59
CA GLU A 36 -13.89 4.66 -25.83
C GLU A 36 -12.76 5.65 -26.11
N ARG A 37 -13.07 6.96 -26.12
CA ARG A 37 -12.08 8.03 -26.31
C ARG A 37 -10.95 7.96 -25.27
N ASN A 38 -11.29 7.81 -24.00
CA ASN A 38 -10.33 7.76 -22.91
C ASN A 38 -9.47 6.49 -22.98
N GLY A 39 -10.03 5.38 -23.48
CA GLY A 39 -9.29 4.18 -23.84
C GLY A 39 -8.20 4.47 -24.87
N LEU A 40 -8.57 5.10 -25.99
CA LEU A 40 -7.63 5.46 -27.07
C LEU A 40 -6.52 6.41 -26.59
N ILE A 41 -6.85 7.37 -25.72
CA ILE A 41 -5.85 8.29 -25.13
C ILE A 41 -4.86 7.50 -24.28
N LYS A 42 -5.33 6.65 -23.37
CA LYS A 42 -4.45 5.83 -22.50
C LYS A 42 -3.56 4.92 -23.32
N ASP A 43 -4.08 4.29 -24.37
CA ASP A 43 -3.30 3.38 -25.21
C ASP A 43 -2.23 4.15 -26.00
N SER A 44 -2.59 5.30 -26.57
CA SER A 44 -1.63 6.20 -27.24
C SER A 44 -0.53 6.68 -26.27
N MET A 45 -0.90 7.07 -25.05
CA MET A 45 0.07 7.47 -24.03
C MET A 45 0.98 6.33 -23.61
N ARG A 46 0.43 5.11 -23.42
CA ARG A 46 1.20 3.90 -23.08
C ARG A 46 2.28 3.61 -24.12
N GLU A 47 1.94 3.72 -25.39
CA GLU A 47 2.87 3.43 -26.49
C GLU A 47 3.90 4.54 -26.72
N GLN A 48 3.51 5.80 -26.56
CA GLN A 48 4.31 6.92 -27.07
C GLN A 48 4.99 7.74 -25.97
N SER A 49 4.45 7.78 -24.75
CA SER A 49 4.85 8.79 -23.76
C SER A 49 5.19 8.21 -22.39
N VAL A 50 4.53 7.15 -21.94
CA VAL A 50 4.66 6.64 -20.56
C VAL A 50 6.10 6.31 -20.17
N THR A 51 6.89 5.71 -21.07
CA THR A 51 8.33 5.45 -20.80
C THR A 51 9.13 6.74 -20.59
N GLN A 52 8.82 7.81 -21.31
CA GLN A 52 9.47 9.11 -21.11
C GLN A 52 8.98 9.81 -19.83
N LEU A 53 7.70 9.66 -19.51
CA LEU A 53 7.12 10.15 -18.26
C LEU A 53 7.82 9.50 -17.06
N THR A 54 8.01 8.18 -17.06
CA THR A 54 8.69 7.48 -15.95
C THR A 54 10.13 7.95 -15.76
N HIS A 55 10.88 8.17 -16.85
CA HIS A 55 12.21 8.79 -16.75
C HIS A 55 12.17 10.19 -16.12
N THR A 56 11.17 10.99 -16.48
CA THR A 56 10.99 12.34 -15.94
C THR A 56 10.63 12.29 -14.45
N TRP A 57 9.71 11.40 -14.05
CA TRP A 57 9.36 11.21 -12.65
C TRP A 57 10.57 10.80 -11.82
N TYR A 58 11.35 9.82 -12.28
CA TYR A 58 12.57 9.40 -11.59
C TYR A 58 13.57 10.55 -11.40
N HIS A 59 13.75 11.37 -12.43
CA HIS A 59 14.58 12.57 -12.34
C HIS A 59 14.04 13.57 -11.32
N ILE A 60 12.73 13.81 -11.27
CA ILE A 60 12.10 14.69 -10.28
C ILE A 60 12.33 14.16 -8.87
N LEU A 61 12.04 12.87 -8.62
CA LEU A 61 12.21 12.25 -7.30
C LEU A 61 13.66 12.38 -6.81
N THR A 62 14.65 12.14 -7.67
CA THR A 62 16.07 12.17 -7.29
C THR A 62 16.60 13.59 -7.12
N GLN A 63 16.21 14.53 -7.98
CA GLN A 63 16.72 15.90 -8.00
C GLN A 63 16.16 16.76 -6.85
N TYR A 64 14.88 16.59 -6.52
CA TYR A 64 14.16 17.51 -5.63
C TYR A 64 13.91 16.98 -4.21
N GLN A 65 14.29 15.73 -3.90
CA GLN A 65 14.05 15.06 -2.60
C GLN A 65 14.45 15.86 -1.35
N THR A 66 15.42 16.78 -1.46
CA THR A 66 15.88 17.60 -0.33
C THR A 66 15.51 19.07 -0.47
N THR A 67 15.40 19.59 -1.70
CA THR A 67 15.20 21.03 -1.93
C THR A 67 13.73 21.41 -2.03
N ASN A 68 12.89 20.52 -2.57
CA ASN A 68 11.46 20.75 -2.81
C ASN A 68 10.65 19.48 -2.53
N PRO A 69 10.53 19.06 -1.26
CA PRO A 69 9.78 17.85 -0.88
C PRO A 69 8.34 17.86 -1.38
N GLU A 70 7.68 19.03 -1.41
CA GLU A 70 6.31 19.20 -1.91
C GLU A 70 6.14 18.78 -3.37
N VAL A 71 7.14 19.06 -4.20
CA VAL A 71 7.16 18.65 -5.61
C VAL A 71 7.35 17.14 -5.72
N VAL A 72 8.18 16.57 -4.83
CA VAL A 72 8.38 15.12 -4.77
C VAL A 72 7.12 14.39 -4.31
N CYS A 73 6.43 14.88 -3.28
CA CYS A 73 5.14 14.34 -2.85
C CYS A 73 4.12 14.36 -3.99
N THR A 74 3.98 15.50 -4.68
CA THR A 74 3.09 15.61 -5.86
C THR A 74 3.50 14.63 -6.97
N CYS A 75 4.80 14.39 -7.15
CA CYS A 75 5.29 13.42 -8.13
C CYS A 75 4.97 11.97 -7.73
N LEU A 76 5.03 11.63 -6.44
CA LEU A 76 4.62 10.33 -5.92
C LEU A 76 3.12 10.11 -6.12
N ASP A 77 2.29 11.14 -5.90
CA ASP A 77 0.85 11.08 -6.16
C ASP A 77 0.56 10.81 -7.65
N VAL A 78 1.27 11.50 -8.56
CA VAL A 78 1.18 11.24 -10.01
C VAL A 78 1.54 9.78 -10.33
N ILE A 79 2.64 9.27 -9.77
CA ILE A 79 3.05 7.87 -10.00
C ILE A 79 1.97 6.91 -9.49
N GLY A 80 1.44 7.12 -8.29
CA GLY A 80 0.37 6.32 -7.69
C GLY A 80 -0.86 6.21 -8.59
N LYS A 81 -1.34 7.35 -9.10
CA LYS A 81 -2.46 7.40 -10.05
C LYS A 81 -2.17 6.65 -11.36
N TYR A 82 -0.98 6.84 -11.93
CA TYR A 82 -0.63 6.23 -13.21
C TYR A 82 -0.40 4.72 -13.10
N ILE A 83 0.09 4.22 -11.96
CA ILE A 83 0.25 2.78 -11.68
C ILE A 83 -1.03 2.01 -12.00
N THR A 84 -2.21 2.60 -11.74
CA THR A 84 -3.50 1.92 -11.94
C THR A 84 -3.72 1.41 -13.37
N TRP A 85 -3.10 2.04 -14.38
CA TRP A 85 -3.27 1.68 -15.79
C TRP A 85 -1.97 1.40 -16.54
N ILE A 86 -0.80 1.89 -16.13
CA ILE A 86 0.45 1.56 -16.82
C ILE A 86 0.94 0.13 -16.49
N ASP A 87 1.97 -0.33 -17.22
CA ASP A 87 2.71 -1.54 -16.86
C ASP A 87 3.49 -1.30 -15.56
N ILE A 88 3.25 -2.15 -14.57
CA ILE A 88 3.86 -2.06 -13.25
C ILE A 88 5.38 -2.22 -13.30
N SER A 89 5.92 -2.93 -14.30
CA SER A 89 7.37 -3.13 -14.46
C SER A 89 8.15 -1.81 -14.63
N LEU A 90 7.47 -0.75 -15.07
CA LEU A 90 8.05 0.59 -15.25
C LEU A 90 8.34 1.30 -13.92
N ILE A 91 7.67 0.88 -12.83
CA ILE A 91 7.81 1.47 -11.49
C ILE A 91 8.31 0.43 -10.47
N ALA A 92 7.82 -0.80 -10.48
CA ALA A 92 8.27 -1.87 -9.60
C ALA A 92 9.57 -2.52 -10.12
N ASN A 93 10.66 -1.76 -10.12
CA ASN A 93 11.98 -2.19 -10.58
C ASN A 93 13.12 -1.68 -9.68
N ASP A 94 14.33 -2.16 -9.95
CA ASP A 94 15.55 -1.88 -9.16
C ASP A 94 15.99 -0.41 -9.14
N LYS A 95 15.32 0.48 -9.88
CA LYS A 95 15.60 1.93 -9.81
C LYS A 95 14.64 2.64 -8.84
N PHE A 96 13.35 2.43 -9.02
CA PHE A 96 12.30 3.13 -8.26
C PHE A 96 12.11 2.53 -6.87
N VAL A 97 12.14 1.22 -6.72
CA VAL A 97 11.90 0.56 -5.43
C VAL A 97 12.88 1.04 -4.35
N PRO A 98 14.21 1.12 -4.61
CA PRO A 98 15.14 1.63 -3.60
C PRO A 98 14.89 3.08 -3.19
N ILE A 99 14.48 3.96 -4.11
CA ILE A 99 14.23 5.37 -3.75
C ILE A 99 12.93 5.52 -2.94
N LEU A 100 11.89 4.75 -3.27
CA LEU A 100 10.64 4.74 -2.51
C LEU A 100 10.88 4.25 -1.08
N LEU A 101 11.65 3.18 -0.92
CA LEU A 101 12.02 2.64 0.38
C LEU A 101 12.89 3.62 1.18
N LYS A 102 13.79 4.37 0.53
CA LYS A 102 14.52 5.46 1.17
C LYS A 102 13.58 6.57 1.66
N PHE A 103 12.57 6.94 0.87
CA PHE A 103 11.65 8.01 1.26
C PHE A 103 10.79 7.66 2.47
N MET A 104 10.57 6.37 2.75
CA MET A 104 9.90 5.92 3.99
C MET A 104 10.65 6.32 5.26
N THR A 105 11.95 6.62 5.18
CA THR A 105 12.75 7.08 6.34
C THR A 105 12.90 8.60 6.40
N MET A 106 12.28 9.33 5.46
CA MET A 106 12.35 10.79 5.38
C MET A 106 11.02 11.40 5.82
N THR A 107 10.99 12.11 6.96
CA THR A 107 9.77 12.67 7.57
C THR A 107 8.89 13.44 6.60
N LEU A 108 9.47 14.24 5.70
CA LEU A 108 8.70 15.06 4.76
C LEU A 108 8.14 14.29 3.55
N LEU A 109 8.58 13.05 3.32
CA LEU A 109 8.21 12.26 2.13
C LEU A 109 7.53 10.93 2.48
N ARG A 110 7.68 10.45 3.71
CA ARG A 110 7.29 9.09 4.13
C ARG A 110 5.79 8.80 3.94
N GLU A 111 4.94 9.79 4.09
CA GLU A 111 3.49 9.63 3.87
C GLU A 111 3.17 9.37 2.39
N SER A 112 3.59 10.26 1.49
CA SER A 112 3.40 10.09 0.04
C SER A 112 4.13 8.86 -0.50
N ALA A 113 5.28 8.51 0.09
CA ALA A 113 5.98 7.27 -0.26
C ALA A 113 5.18 6.04 0.16
N SER A 114 4.58 6.05 1.37
CA SER A 114 3.72 4.98 1.86
C SER A 114 2.50 4.79 0.96
N ASP A 115 1.83 5.87 0.58
CA ASP A 115 0.70 5.83 -0.34
C ASP A 115 1.11 5.29 -1.72
N CYS A 116 2.23 5.77 -2.29
CA CYS A 116 2.71 5.29 -3.58
C CYS A 116 3.10 3.79 -3.53
N ILE A 117 3.70 3.31 -2.44
CA ILE A 117 3.98 1.88 -2.25
C ILE A 117 2.67 1.10 -2.12
N HIS A 118 1.68 1.62 -1.39
CA HIS A 118 0.36 1.01 -1.28
C HIS A 118 -0.31 0.87 -2.66
N ASP A 119 -0.19 1.84 -3.55
CA ASP A 119 -0.67 1.74 -4.94
C ASP A 119 0.04 0.64 -5.74
N ILE A 120 1.36 0.49 -5.57
CA ILE A 120 2.13 -0.63 -6.15
C ILE A 120 1.60 -1.98 -5.63
N ILE A 121 1.36 -2.09 -4.31
CA ILE A 121 0.84 -3.31 -3.70
C ILE A 121 -0.58 -3.62 -4.19
N ASN A 122 -1.43 -2.62 -4.43
CA ASN A 122 -2.80 -2.82 -4.89
C ASN A 122 -2.94 -3.05 -6.40
N LYS A 123 -1.89 -2.79 -7.19
CA LYS A 123 -1.92 -3.10 -8.62
C LYS A 123 -2.23 -4.58 -8.85
N GLY A 124 -3.15 -4.90 -9.75
CA GLY A 124 -3.44 -6.29 -10.12
C GLY A 124 -2.21 -6.97 -10.71
N MET A 125 -1.85 -8.14 -10.17
CA MET A 125 -0.69 -8.94 -10.62
C MET A 125 -0.97 -10.44 -10.46
N GLU A 126 -0.15 -11.27 -11.09
CA GLU A 126 -0.16 -12.72 -10.87
C GLU A 126 0.21 -13.06 -9.41
N PRO A 127 -0.47 -14.05 -8.78
CA PRO A 127 -0.34 -14.31 -7.33
C PRO A 127 1.09 -14.55 -6.86
N VAL A 128 1.86 -15.38 -7.58
CA VAL A 128 3.26 -15.70 -7.19
C VAL A 128 4.15 -14.46 -7.29
N ALA A 129 3.98 -13.65 -8.34
CA ALA A 129 4.72 -12.40 -8.50
C ALA A 129 4.32 -11.38 -7.41
N LYS A 130 3.04 -11.34 -7.03
CA LYS A 130 2.53 -10.48 -5.95
C LYS A 130 3.15 -10.85 -4.60
N THR A 131 3.18 -12.12 -4.24
CA THR A 131 3.80 -12.58 -2.99
C THR A 131 5.28 -12.20 -2.93
N LYS A 132 6.04 -12.43 -4.01
CA LYS A 132 7.46 -12.04 -4.08
C LYS A 132 7.68 -10.54 -3.95
N LEU A 133 6.87 -9.75 -4.64
CA LEU A 133 6.95 -8.28 -4.60
C LEU A 133 6.66 -7.77 -3.19
N VAL A 134 5.57 -8.24 -2.56
CA VAL A 134 5.22 -7.89 -1.18
C VAL A 134 6.36 -8.21 -0.22
N GLU A 135 6.89 -9.44 -0.26
CA GLU A 135 7.98 -9.86 0.62
C GLU A 135 9.23 -8.99 0.43
N SER A 136 9.57 -8.65 -0.82
CA SER A 136 10.70 -7.77 -1.11
C SER A 136 10.55 -6.39 -0.48
N PHE A 137 9.35 -5.79 -0.53
CA PHE A 137 9.11 -4.51 0.13
C PHE A 137 9.16 -4.65 1.65
N THR A 138 8.44 -5.62 2.22
CA THR A 138 8.34 -5.77 3.67
C THR A 138 9.69 -6.09 4.32
N ASN A 139 10.53 -6.90 3.68
CA ASN A 139 11.87 -7.22 4.21
C ASN A 139 12.73 -5.96 4.32
N VAL A 140 12.65 -5.04 3.35
CA VAL A 140 13.41 -3.78 3.43
C VAL A 140 12.80 -2.84 4.47
N LEU A 141 11.47 -2.73 4.55
CA LEU A 141 10.79 -1.91 5.56
C LEU A 141 11.10 -2.40 6.98
N GLU A 142 11.15 -3.71 7.20
CA GLU A 142 11.53 -4.32 8.49
C GLU A 142 13.00 -4.02 8.82
N THR A 143 13.93 -4.25 7.89
CA THR A 143 15.37 -4.04 8.13
C THR A 143 15.77 -2.57 8.26
N THR A 144 15.01 -1.66 7.67
CA THR A 144 15.20 -0.20 7.81
C THR A 144 14.57 0.36 9.08
N GLY A 145 13.84 -0.46 9.85
CA GLY A 145 13.18 -0.06 11.09
C GLY A 145 11.90 0.73 10.89
N VAL A 146 11.34 0.79 9.67
CA VAL A 146 10.09 1.53 9.38
C VAL A 146 8.91 0.96 10.18
N PHE A 147 8.92 -0.34 10.50
CA PHE A 147 7.91 -0.95 11.37
C PHE A 147 8.25 -0.93 12.85
N SER A 148 9.41 -0.39 13.23
CA SER A 148 9.85 -0.24 14.63
C SER A 148 9.31 1.06 15.22
N LEU A 149 7.99 1.16 15.28
CA LEU A 149 7.27 2.39 15.64
C LEU A 149 7.55 2.77 17.09
N THR A 150 7.93 4.03 17.33
CA THR A 150 8.06 4.61 18.68
C THR A 150 6.76 5.29 19.11
N GLU A 151 6.56 5.52 20.41
CA GLU A 151 5.39 6.25 20.94
C GLU A 151 5.29 7.69 20.40
N ASP A 152 6.40 8.27 19.95
CA ASP A 152 6.48 9.64 19.41
C ASP A 152 6.14 9.76 17.90
N GLU A 153 5.66 8.69 17.26
CA GLU A 153 5.35 8.76 15.83
C GLU A 153 4.10 9.59 15.52
N GLU A 154 4.18 10.37 14.44
CA GLU A 154 3.09 11.23 13.97
C GLU A 154 1.89 10.37 13.50
N GLY A 155 0.68 10.71 14.00
CA GLY A 155 -0.55 9.97 13.71
C GLY A 155 -0.87 9.85 12.22
N ASP A 156 -0.61 10.91 11.42
CA ASP A 156 -0.86 10.88 9.98
C ASP A 156 -0.02 9.81 9.26
N PHE A 157 1.27 9.70 9.60
CA PHE A 157 2.12 8.66 9.04
C PHE A 157 1.68 7.26 9.49
N LEU A 158 1.29 7.08 10.76
CA LEU A 158 0.73 5.83 11.26
C LEU A 158 -0.55 5.43 10.49
N ALA A 159 -1.41 6.39 10.15
CA ALA A 159 -2.59 6.16 9.33
C ALA A 159 -2.23 5.72 7.90
N LYS A 160 -1.17 6.28 7.30
CA LYS A 160 -0.66 5.81 5.99
C LYS A 160 -0.06 4.42 6.07
N LEU A 161 0.72 4.14 7.11
CA LEU A 161 1.42 2.87 7.28
C LEU A 161 0.47 1.72 7.62
N SER A 162 -0.55 1.97 8.45
CA SER A 162 -1.62 1.01 8.74
C SER A 162 -2.43 0.67 7.48
N LYS A 163 -2.74 1.65 6.62
CA LYS A 163 -3.31 1.39 5.29
C LYS A 163 -2.40 0.52 4.42
N LEU A 164 -1.09 0.80 4.39
CA LEU A 164 -0.14 -0.02 3.65
C LEU A 164 -0.13 -1.48 4.16
N VAL A 165 -0.09 -1.69 5.48
CA VAL A 165 -0.12 -3.03 6.09
C VAL A 165 -1.43 -3.75 5.79
N ASN A 166 -2.56 -3.05 5.83
CA ASN A 166 -3.85 -3.59 5.42
C ASN A 166 -3.81 -4.05 3.95
N GLY A 167 -3.31 -3.20 3.05
CA GLY A 167 -3.15 -3.51 1.63
C GLY A 167 -2.26 -4.74 1.40
N ILE A 168 -1.15 -4.85 2.12
CA ILE A 168 -0.25 -6.01 2.09
C ILE A 168 -1.00 -7.29 2.45
N GLY A 169 -1.66 -7.31 3.61
CA GLY A 169 -2.40 -8.48 4.09
C GLY A 169 -3.50 -8.91 3.12
N VAL A 170 -4.33 -7.96 2.69
CA VAL A 170 -5.44 -8.22 1.76
C VAL A 170 -4.94 -8.76 0.42
N ASN A 171 -3.86 -8.21 -0.15
CA ASN A 171 -3.33 -8.69 -1.43
C ASN A 171 -2.68 -10.08 -1.33
N LEU A 172 -2.04 -10.42 -0.20
CA LEU A 172 -1.55 -11.77 0.06
C LEU A 172 -2.71 -12.77 0.19
N MET A 173 -3.81 -12.38 0.87
CA MET A 173 -5.02 -13.18 0.98
C MET A 173 -5.69 -13.45 -0.38
N ILE A 174 -5.82 -12.41 -1.21
CA ILE A 174 -6.32 -12.54 -2.60
C ILE A 174 -5.42 -13.49 -3.41
N SER A 175 -4.10 -13.36 -3.28
CA SER A 175 -3.13 -14.20 -3.97
C SER A 175 -3.26 -15.66 -3.53
N TRP A 176 -3.36 -15.90 -2.23
CA TRP A 176 -3.60 -17.23 -1.66
C TRP A 176 -4.89 -17.87 -2.19
N GLN A 177 -6.00 -17.13 -2.17
CA GLN A 177 -7.29 -17.63 -2.68
C GLN A 177 -7.22 -18.00 -4.17
N LYS A 178 -6.53 -17.20 -4.99
CA LYS A 178 -6.31 -17.49 -6.42
C LYS A 178 -5.47 -18.76 -6.60
N LEU A 179 -4.41 -18.94 -5.82
CA LEU A 179 -3.54 -20.12 -5.88
C LEU A 179 -4.26 -21.40 -5.42
N GLN A 180 -5.08 -21.31 -4.38
CA GLN A 180 -5.94 -22.42 -3.94
C GLN A 180 -6.89 -22.87 -5.05
N LYS A 181 -7.55 -21.91 -5.72
CA LYS A 181 -8.45 -22.20 -6.85
C LYS A 181 -7.73 -22.79 -8.05
N ALA A 182 -6.46 -22.43 -8.26
CA ALA A 182 -5.62 -22.97 -9.32
C ALA A 182 -4.94 -24.31 -8.94
N GLU A 183 -5.20 -24.84 -7.74
CA GLU A 183 -4.57 -26.05 -7.18
C GLU A 183 -3.03 -25.99 -7.11
N ASP A 184 -2.45 -24.78 -7.08
CA ASP A 184 -1.02 -24.55 -6.87
C ASP A 184 -0.72 -24.51 -5.37
N LEU A 185 -0.73 -25.71 -4.77
CA LEU A 185 -0.66 -25.87 -3.31
C LEU A 185 0.68 -25.40 -2.72
N GLU A 186 1.78 -25.52 -3.44
CA GLU A 186 3.09 -25.10 -2.94
C GLU A 186 3.19 -23.56 -2.87
N ASN A 187 2.82 -22.85 -3.94
CA ASN A 187 2.81 -21.40 -3.90
C ASN A 187 1.72 -20.85 -2.95
N ALA A 188 0.59 -21.56 -2.81
CA ALA A 188 -0.41 -21.22 -1.79
C ALA A 188 0.18 -21.36 -0.38
N ARG A 189 0.94 -22.41 -0.08
CA ARG A 189 1.63 -22.58 1.21
C ARG A 189 2.63 -21.45 1.47
N ILE A 190 3.47 -21.12 0.50
CA ILE A 190 4.44 -20.01 0.59
C ILE A 190 3.72 -18.68 0.85
N THR A 191 2.61 -18.43 0.15
CA THR A 191 1.84 -17.19 0.32
C THR A 191 1.15 -17.12 1.69
N MET A 192 0.67 -18.25 2.22
CA MET A 192 0.13 -18.32 3.58
C MET A 192 1.22 -18.04 4.62
N GLU A 193 2.43 -18.57 4.44
CA GLU A 193 3.56 -18.32 5.33
C GLU A 193 3.93 -16.83 5.35
N ALA A 194 4.02 -16.19 4.18
CA ALA A 194 4.22 -14.74 4.06
C ALA A 194 3.10 -13.94 4.78
N LEU A 195 1.84 -14.31 4.55
CA LEU A 195 0.67 -13.69 5.21
C LEU A 195 0.75 -13.80 6.73
N GLU A 196 1.01 -15.01 7.24
CA GLU A 196 1.14 -15.27 8.68
C GLU A 196 2.34 -14.55 9.32
N GLY A 197 3.34 -14.17 8.52
CA GLY A 197 4.44 -13.30 8.94
C GLY A 197 4.00 -11.85 9.20
N LYS A 198 2.90 -11.39 8.60
CA LYS A 198 2.40 -10.01 8.73
C LYS A 198 1.29 -9.83 9.78
N ILE A 199 0.84 -10.93 10.38
CA ILE A 199 -0.16 -10.91 11.46
C ILE A 199 0.28 -10.10 12.69
N PRO A 200 1.55 -10.16 13.16
CA PRO A 200 2.00 -9.30 14.26
C PRO A 200 1.88 -7.80 13.95
N LEU A 201 2.16 -7.39 12.70
CA LEU A 201 1.99 -6.00 12.27
C LEU A 201 0.53 -5.58 12.28
N MET A 202 -0.37 -6.44 11.78
CA MET A 202 -1.81 -6.22 11.88
C MET A 202 -2.24 -5.99 13.33
N PHE A 203 -1.78 -6.81 14.29
CA PHE A 203 -2.10 -6.62 15.70
C PHE A 203 -1.52 -5.33 16.28
N ARG A 204 -0.30 -4.96 15.90
CA ARG A 204 0.32 -3.70 16.36
C ARG A 204 -0.53 -2.48 16.01
N PHE A 205 -1.06 -2.41 14.79
CA PHE A 205 -1.92 -1.31 14.37
C PHE A 205 -3.36 -1.46 14.89
N LEU A 206 -3.87 -2.69 15.01
CA LEU A 206 -5.22 -2.92 15.52
C LEU A 206 -5.36 -2.54 17.00
N GLY A 207 -4.26 -2.60 17.77
CA GLY A 207 -4.21 -2.18 19.16
C GLY A 207 -3.86 -0.70 19.37
N ASP A 208 -3.78 0.10 18.30
CA ASP A 208 -3.51 1.52 18.39
C ASP A 208 -4.70 2.29 18.99
N GLU A 209 -4.43 3.40 19.69
CA GLU A 209 -5.47 4.20 20.36
C GLU A 209 -6.20 5.13 19.38
N ASP A 210 -5.59 5.41 18.24
CA ASP A 210 -6.23 6.16 17.17
C ASP A 210 -7.18 5.26 16.37
N ASP A 211 -8.47 5.63 16.36
CA ASP A 211 -9.53 4.91 15.64
C ASP A 211 -9.28 4.90 14.12
N ASP A 212 -8.63 5.91 13.55
CA ASP A 212 -8.31 5.95 12.11
C ASP A 212 -7.22 4.92 11.78
N VAL A 213 -6.22 4.77 12.66
CA VAL A 213 -5.12 3.80 12.53
C VAL A 213 -5.62 2.37 12.73
N SER A 214 -6.32 2.10 13.84
CA SER A 214 -6.85 0.77 14.14
C SER A 214 -7.98 0.36 13.18
N GLY A 215 -8.80 1.32 12.74
CA GLY A 215 -9.81 1.16 11.72
C GLY A 215 -9.23 0.78 10.37
N ALA A 216 -8.07 1.33 9.98
CA ALA A 216 -7.45 1.05 8.68
C ALA A 216 -7.04 -0.42 8.48
N VAL A 217 -6.67 -1.15 9.55
CA VAL A 217 -6.30 -2.58 9.49
C VAL A 217 -7.43 -3.56 9.82
N THR A 218 -8.60 -3.04 10.17
CA THR A 218 -9.78 -3.85 10.44
C THR A 218 -10.18 -4.77 9.28
N PRO A 219 -10.15 -4.34 8.00
CA PRO A 219 -10.47 -5.22 6.87
C PRO A 219 -9.52 -6.42 6.76
N PHE A 220 -8.21 -6.23 7.00
CA PHE A 220 -7.24 -7.32 7.06
C PHE A 220 -7.65 -8.36 8.11
N ALA A 221 -7.93 -7.94 9.34
CA ALA A 221 -8.35 -8.87 10.40
C ALA A 221 -9.64 -9.65 10.05
N GLN A 222 -10.63 -8.97 9.45
CA GLN A 222 -11.90 -9.59 9.05
C GLN A 222 -11.72 -10.64 7.95
N GLU A 223 -10.98 -10.30 6.90
CA GLU A 223 -10.75 -11.19 5.78
C GLU A 223 -9.84 -12.37 6.18
N TYR A 224 -8.89 -12.16 7.10
CA TYR A 224 -8.08 -13.25 7.64
C TYR A 224 -8.95 -14.26 8.40
N ILE A 225 -9.88 -13.80 9.25
CA ILE A 225 -10.87 -14.68 9.89
C ILE A 225 -11.70 -15.43 8.83
N SER A 226 -12.11 -14.75 7.76
CA SER A 226 -12.86 -15.35 6.65
C SER A 226 -12.09 -16.51 6.00
N ILE A 227 -10.79 -16.32 5.77
CA ILE A 227 -9.90 -17.37 5.24
C ILE A 227 -9.76 -18.53 6.23
N LEU A 228 -9.49 -18.25 7.51
CA LEU A 228 -9.30 -19.30 8.51
C LEU A 228 -10.54 -20.18 8.65
N LYS A 229 -11.75 -19.63 8.53
CA LYS A 229 -13.00 -20.40 8.52
C LYS A 229 -13.10 -21.42 7.38
N GLN A 230 -12.36 -21.23 6.29
CA GLN A 230 -12.33 -22.14 5.15
C GLN A 230 -11.32 -23.28 5.34
N ILE A 231 -10.39 -23.15 6.29
CA ILE A 231 -9.34 -24.15 6.55
C ILE A 231 -9.91 -25.24 7.45
N LYS A 232 -9.88 -26.50 6.97
CA LYS A 232 -10.43 -27.66 7.69
C LYS A 232 -9.79 -27.90 9.05
N THR A 233 -8.46 -27.75 9.12
CA THR A 233 -7.68 -27.98 10.34
C THR A 233 -6.75 -26.82 10.57
N LEU A 234 -7.11 -25.95 11.52
CA LEU A 234 -6.29 -24.81 11.91
C LEU A 234 -5.03 -25.25 12.66
N SER A 235 -3.91 -24.59 12.36
CA SER A 235 -2.67 -24.71 13.11
C SER A 235 -2.81 -24.08 14.51
N PRO A 236 -1.95 -24.43 15.49
CA PRO A 236 -1.95 -23.77 16.79
C PRO A 236 -1.80 -22.25 16.69
N LYS A 237 -0.89 -21.77 15.83
CA LYS A 237 -0.65 -20.34 15.58
C LYS A 237 -1.89 -19.63 15.04
N GLN A 238 -2.64 -20.28 14.14
CA GLN A 238 -3.88 -19.73 13.59
C GLN A 238 -4.98 -19.62 14.64
N ARG A 239 -5.09 -20.61 15.55
CA ARG A 239 -6.05 -20.56 16.67
C ARG A 239 -5.73 -19.43 17.64
N GLU A 240 -4.48 -19.30 18.04
CA GLU A 240 -4.00 -18.21 18.88
C GLU A 240 -4.28 -16.84 18.23
N SER A 241 -4.06 -16.73 16.92
CA SER A 241 -4.39 -15.50 16.17
C SER A 241 -5.89 -15.18 16.24
N ILE A 242 -6.78 -16.16 16.13
CA ILE A 242 -8.23 -15.94 16.25
C ILE A 242 -8.58 -15.44 17.66
N GLU A 243 -8.06 -16.09 18.69
CA GLU A 243 -8.29 -15.72 20.09
C GLU A 243 -7.82 -14.28 20.35
N ALA A 244 -6.66 -13.90 19.83
CA ALA A 244 -6.12 -12.55 19.93
C ALA A 244 -6.98 -11.50 19.20
N ILE A 245 -7.50 -11.79 17.99
CA ILE A 245 -8.41 -10.86 17.28
C ILE A 245 -9.73 -10.69 18.02
N ILE A 246 -10.25 -11.76 18.63
CA ILE A 246 -11.48 -11.67 19.43
C ILE A 246 -11.24 -10.82 20.68
N ALA A 247 -10.11 -11.04 21.35
CA ALA A 247 -9.72 -10.29 22.54
C ALA A 247 -9.53 -8.78 22.26
N SER A 248 -8.94 -8.42 21.12
CA SER A 248 -8.71 -7.01 20.76
C SER A 248 -9.99 -6.23 20.45
N ARG A 249 -11.10 -6.92 20.14
CA ARG A 249 -12.42 -6.30 19.86
C ARG A 249 -13.35 -6.23 21.07
N LEU A 250 -13.02 -6.90 22.16
CA LEU A 250 -13.79 -6.77 23.40
C LEU A 250 -13.39 -5.46 24.06
N PRO A 251 -14.33 -4.58 24.44
CA PRO A 251 -13.98 -3.37 25.17
C PRO A 251 -13.18 -3.76 26.41
N LYS A 252 -12.05 -3.09 26.64
CA LYS A 252 -11.28 -3.21 27.88
C LYS A 252 -12.28 -3.03 29.03
N GLN A 253 -12.64 -4.11 29.72
CA GLN A 253 -13.44 -4.00 30.93
C GLN A 253 -12.58 -3.21 31.91
N GLU A 254 -12.88 -1.92 32.10
CA GLU A 254 -12.33 -1.18 33.22
C GLU A 254 -12.66 -1.99 34.49
N PRO A 255 -11.68 -2.28 35.36
CA PRO A 255 -11.98 -2.86 36.65
C PRO A 255 -12.89 -1.85 37.37
N GLN A 256 -14.17 -2.19 37.50
CA GLN A 256 -15.11 -1.42 38.31
C GLN A 256 -14.47 -1.25 39.68
N GLY A 257 -14.12 0.00 39.99
CA GLY A 257 -13.49 0.38 41.25
C GLY A 257 -14.28 -0.24 42.39
N GLY A 258 -13.63 -1.16 43.11
CA GLY A 258 -14.12 -1.69 44.35
C GLY A 258 -14.42 -0.52 45.27
N THR A 259 -15.71 -0.25 45.46
CA THR A 259 -16.18 0.69 46.46
C THR A 259 -15.86 0.05 47.80
N THR A 260 -14.75 0.45 48.42
CA THR A 260 -14.46 0.10 49.80
C THR A 260 -15.49 0.82 50.67
N LEU A 261 -16.59 0.13 50.96
CA LEU A 261 -17.42 0.40 52.12
C LEU A 261 -16.69 -0.16 53.34
N THR A 262 -16.07 0.72 54.12
CA THR A 262 -16.08 0.81 55.59
C THR A 262 -15.14 1.91 56.03
#